data_AF-A0A0G1WNV2-F1
#
_entry.id   AF-A0A0G1WNV2-F1
#
_cell.length_a   1.000
_cell.length_b   1.000
_cell.length_c   1.000
_cell.angle_alpha   90.00
_cell.angle_beta   90.00
_cell.angle_gamma   90.00
#
_symmetry.space_group_name_H-M   'P 1'
#
loop_
_entity.id
_entity.type
_entity.pdbx_description
1 polymer ?
#
loop_
_entity_poly.entity_id
_entity_poly.type
_entity_poly.pdbx_seq_one_letter_code
_entity_poly.pdbx_strand_id
1 'polypeptide(L)'
;MKDLGGLHVIGTERHESRRIDNQLRGRAGRQGDPGSSQFFLSLEDDLMRIFGGERVRKMMDWLKVPEDMPISSRVVSRAVSQAQGRVEGANFDARKHLLDYDDVLNKQRLALYKKRQEILETGGMTRHTTPDVLGMVLSPQAKTQVLQMLDFLWMSHLENVEALADSVRLRAYGQHDPLVEYRREGHLLYQQLLADFEKWVEENKSKLEQISNDKLLISNQTPSVNDKNIRNSTLGISNSSQKTGRNDPCPCGSGKKYKKCHGA
;
A
#
# COMPACT_ATOMS: atom_id res chain seq x y z
N MET A 1 -12.70 -21.16 -40.48
CA MET A 1 -11.70 -20.30 -39.79
C MET A 1 -10.29 -20.78 -40.07
N LYS A 2 -9.93 -22.05 -39.80
CA LYS A 2 -8.58 -22.58 -40.09
C LYS A 2 -8.23 -22.51 -41.59
N ASP A 3 -9.19 -22.79 -42.46
CA ASP A 3 -9.01 -22.72 -43.93
C ASP A 3 -8.94 -21.28 -44.48
N LEU A 4 -9.31 -20.27 -43.66
CA LEU A 4 -9.25 -18.85 -44.01
C LEU A 4 -7.97 -18.17 -43.47
N GLY A 5 -7.00 -18.94 -42.97
CA GLY A 5 -5.74 -18.40 -42.40
C GLY A 5 -5.81 -18.00 -40.92
N GLY A 6 -6.95 -18.23 -40.26
CA GLY A 6 -7.14 -18.00 -38.83
C GLY A 6 -7.21 -16.52 -38.43
N LEU A 7 -6.89 -16.22 -37.16
CA LEU A 7 -7.01 -14.85 -36.63
C LEU A 7 -5.86 -13.98 -37.16
N HIS A 8 -6.22 -12.88 -37.83
CA HIS A 8 -5.27 -11.83 -38.22
C HIS A 8 -5.34 -10.66 -37.23
N VAL A 9 -4.23 -10.37 -36.57
CA VAL A 9 -4.11 -9.28 -35.60
C VAL A 9 -3.41 -8.09 -36.25
N ILE A 10 -4.09 -6.96 -36.26
CA ILE A 10 -3.54 -5.70 -36.79
C ILE A 10 -3.23 -4.78 -35.62
N GLY A 11 -1.96 -4.41 -35.48
CA GLY A 11 -1.53 -3.31 -34.62
C GLY A 11 -1.51 -2.01 -35.42
N THR A 12 -2.18 -0.99 -34.93
CA THR A 12 -2.26 0.34 -35.55
C THR A 12 -1.08 1.23 -35.20
N GLU A 13 -0.38 0.90 -34.11
CA GLU A 13 0.78 1.62 -33.58
C GLU A 13 1.69 0.66 -32.81
N ARG A 14 2.85 1.15 -32.36
CA ARG A 14 3.75 0.43 -31.46
C ARG A 14 3.57 0.96 -30.05
N HIS A 15 3.36 0.05 -29.10
CA HIS A 15 3.37 0.44 -27.71
C HIS A 15 4.78 0.83 -27.27
N GLU A 16 4.87 1.66 -26.24
CA GLU A 16 6.11 1.96 -25.51
C GLU A 16 6.89 0.73 -25.05
N SER A 17 6.22 -0.42 -24.88
CA SER A 17 6.86 -1.66 -24.47
C SER A 17 6.64 -2.79 -25.46
N ARG A 18 7.74 -3.45 -25.83
CA ARG A 18 7.75 -4.62 -26.71
C ARG A 18 6.96 -5.79 -26.13
N ARG A 19 6.89 -5.89 -24.80
CA ARG A 19 6.13 -6.94 -24.13
C ARG A 19 4.65 -6.84 -24.45
N ILE A 20 4.09 -5.63 -24.52
CA ILE A 20 2.66 -5.42 -24.79
C ILE A 20 2.35 -5.70 -26.27
N ASP A 21 3.23 -5.28 -27.18
CA ASP A 21 3.13 -5.64 -28.60
C ASP A 21 3.15 -7.16 -28.82
N ASN A 22 4.03 -7.87 -28.11
CA ASN A 22 4.11 -9.33 -28.19
C ASN A 22 2.87 -10.01 -27.59
N GLN A 23 2.23 -9.41 -26.57
CA GLN A 23 0.95 -9.90 -26.06
C GLN A 23 -0.16 -9.76 -27.11
N LEU A 24 -0.19 -8.65 -27.84
CA LEU A 24 -1.13 -8.45 -28.94
C LEU A 24 -0.90 -9.49 -30.05
N ARG A 25 0.37 -9.68 -30.47
CA ARG A 25 0.75 -10.73 -31.42
C ARG A 25 0.32 -12.13 -30.96
N GLY A 26 0.51 -12.44 -29.68
CA GLY A 26 0.15 -13.72 -29.07
C GLY A 26 -1.35 -13.98 -28.93
N ARG A 27 -2.22 -13.04 -29.32
CA ARG A 27 -3.67 -13.30 -29.44
C ARG A 27 -3.98 -14.20 -30.64
N ALA A 28 -3.18 -14.12 -31.71
CA ALA A 28 -3.24 -15.02 -32.86
C ALA A 28 -2.43 -16.30 -32.59
N GLY A 29 -2.76 -17.39 -33.32
CA GLY A 29 -1.97 -18.62 -33.32
C GLY A 29 -1.99 -19.43 -32.01
N ARG A 30 -3.10 -19.40 -31.27
CA ARG A 30 -3.24 -20.17 -30.02
C ARG A 30 -3.26 -21.67 -30.31
N GLN A 31 -2.58 -22.47 -29.49
CA GLN A 31 -2.56 -23.94 -29.62
C GLN A 31 -2.15 -24.46 -31.01
N GLY A 32 -1.27 -23.73 -31.71
CA GLY A 32 -0.82 -24.10 -33.05
C GLY A 32 -1.82 -23.83 -34.16
N ASP A 33 -2.91 -23.09 -33.89
CA ASP A 33 -3.82 -22.61 -34.92
C ASP A 33 -3.09 -21.68 -35.91
N PRO A 34 -3.50 -21.64 -37.20
CA PRO A 34 -3.00 -20.64 -38.12
C PRO A 34 -3.40 -19.23 -37.64
N GLY A 35 -2.51 -18.27 -37.84
CA GLY A 35 -2.75 -16.88 -37.48
C GLY A 35 -1.61 -15.99 -37.95
N SER A 36 -1.88 -14.70 -38.07
CA SER A 36 -0.89 -13.73 -38.52
C SER A 36 -1.02 -12.44 -37.73
N SER A 37 0.08 -11.69 -37.66
CA SER A 37 0.10 -10.38 -37.01
C SER A 37 0.84 -9.39 -37.89
N GLN A 38 0.27 -8.21 -38.10
CA GLN A 38 0.91 -7.14 -38.83
C GLN A 38 0.79 -5.84 -38.03
N PHE A 39 1.85 -5.05 -38.02
CA PHE A 39 1.85 -3.73 -37.38
C PHE A 39 2.05 -2.68 -38.45
N PHE A 40 1.16 -1.71 -38.47
CA PHE A 40 1.29 -0.49 -39.24
C PHE A 40 1.81 0.60 -38.30
N LEU A 41 2.69 1.44 -38.84
CA LEU A 41 3.42 2.44 -38.09
C LEU A 41 3.53 3.68 -38.97
N SER A 42 3.25 4.84 -38.40
CA SER A 42 3.66 6.09 -38.98
C SER A 42 4.94 6.57 -38.34
N LEU A 43 5.75 7.30 -39.11
CA LEU A 43 6.90 8.01 -38.57
C LEU A 43 6.46 9.23 -37.73
N GLU A 44 5.19 9.61 -37.81
CA GLU A 44 4.57 10.69 -37.02
C GLU A 44 3.96 10.22 -35.70
N ASP A 45 3.94 8.90 -35.43
CA ASP A 45 3.38 8.33 -34.20
C ASP A 45 4.10 8.87 -32.97
N ASP A 46 3.40 8.96 -31.82
CA ASP A 46 3.93 9.53 -30.59
C ASP A 46 5.25 8.90 -30.12
N LEU A 47 5.39 7.59 -30.29
CA LEU A 47 6.64 6.87 -29.99
C LEU A 47 7.82 7.42 -30.82
N MET A 48 7.59 7.67 -32.11
CA MET A 48 8.61 8.15 -33.04
C MET A 48 8.86 9.65 -32.86
N ARG A 49 7.82 10.42 -32.56
CA ARG A 49 7.89 11.86 -32.28
C ARG A 49 8.68 12.16 -31.00
N ILE A 50 8.42 11.43 -29.92
CA ILE A 50 9.04 11.67 -28.62
C ILE A 50 10.42 10.98 -28.53
N PHE A 51 10.58 9.77 -29.08
CA PHE A 51 11.77 8.94 -28.85
C PHE A 51 12.53 8.48 -30.10
N GLY A 52 11.97 8.70 -31.30
CA GLY A 52 12.64 8.43 -32.58
C GLY A 52 13.85 9.33 -32.84
N GLY A 53 13.91 10.47 -32.16
CA GLY A 53 15.04 11.40 -32.14
C GLY A 53 15.33 12.08 -33.49
N GLU A 54 16.41 12.85 -33.52
CA GLU A 54 16.85 13.67 -34.65
C GLU A 54 17.00 12.88 -35.97
N ARG A 55 17.37 11.60 -35.86
CA ARG A 55 17.73 10.74 -36.99
C ARG A 55 16.52 10.29 -37.81
N VAL A 56 15.38 10.08 -37.16
CA VAL A 56 14.14 9.71 -37.86
C VAL A 56 13.57 10.92 -38.57
N ARG A 57 13.57 12.08 -37.92
CA ARG A 57 13.16 13.36 -38.53
C ARG A 57 13.97 13.68 -39.79
N LYS A 58 15.30 13.63 -39.70
CA LYS A 58 16.19 13.85 -40.85
C LYS A 58 16.00 12.83 -41.98
N MET A 59 15.59 11.61 -41.64
CA MET A 59 15.27 10.59 -42.63
C MET A 59 13.95 10.89 -43.34
N MET A 60 12.94 11.43 -42.65
CA MET A 60 11.70 11.90 -43.29
C MET A 60 11.98 13.04 -44.28
N ASP A 61 12.80 14.01 -43.86
CA ASP A 61 13.19 15.16 -44.69
C ASP A 61 13.98 14.73 -45.93
N TRP A 62 14.87 13.74 -45.78
CA TRP A 62 15.74 13.26 -46.84
C TRP A 62 15.04 12.33 -47.83
N LEU A 63 14.17 11.45 -47.32
CA LEU A 63 13.65 10.33 -48.10
C LEU A 63 12.50 10.74 -49.03
N LYS A 64 11.82 11.89 -48.80
CA LYS A 64 10.69 12.42 -49.62
C LYS A 64 9.84 11.31 -50.26
N VAL A 65 9.52 10.28 -49.48
CA VAL A 65 8.81 9.10 -49.99
C VAL A 65 7.37 9.53 -50.28
N PRO A 66 6.76 9.09 -51.39
CA PRO A 66 5.33 9.26 -51.60
C PRO A 66 4.56 8.73 -50.39
N GLU A 67 3.58 9.49 -49.90
CA GLU A 67 2.86 9.19 -48.64
C GLU A 67 2.22 7.78 -48.63
N ASP A 68 1.93 7.23 -49.81
CA ASP A 68 1.24 5.96 -49.98
C ASP A 68 2.16 4.72 -50.06
N MET A 69 3.49 4.90 -50.01
CA MET A 69 4.43 3.78 -50.20
C MET A 69 4.88 3.17 -48.86
N PRO A 70 4.63 1.86 -48.62
CA PRO A 70 5.05 1.21 -47.38
C PRO A 70 6.58 1.07 -47.30
N ILE A 71 7.16 1.63 -46.25
CA ILE A 71 8.60 1.56 -46.00
C ILE A 71 8.94 0.24 -45.29
N SER A 72 9.38 -0.76 -46.05
CA SER A 72 9.87 -2.04 -45.51
C SER A 72 11.40 -2.08 -45.44
N SER A 73 12.01 -1.24 -44.59
CA SER A 73 13.46 -1.25 -44.40
C SER A 73 13.86 -1.83 -43.04
N ARG A 74 14.88 -2.72 -43.03
CA ARG A 74 15.48 -3.24 -41.79
C ARG A 74 16.05 -2.12 -40.91
N VAL A 75 16.44 -0.99 -41.51
CA VAL A 75 16.98 0.17 -40.81
C VAL A 75 15.89 0.88 -40.00
N VAL A 76 14.70 1.09 -40.59
CA VAL A 76 13.55 1.70 -39.91
C VAL A 76 13.05 0.80 -38.79
N SER A 77 12.92 -0.52 -39.01
CA SER A 77 12.51 -1.45 -37.96
C SER A 77 13.49 -1.46 -36.77
N ARG A 78 14.80 -1.34 -37.03
CA ARG A 78 15.81 -1.19 -35.97
C ARG A 78 15.68 0.14 -35.23
N ALA A 79 15.41 1.24 -35.93
CA ALA A 79 15.22 2.54 -35.31
C ALA A 79 13.99 2.54 -34.37
N VAL A 80 12.85 2.00 -34.81
CA VAL A 80 11.66 1.80 -33.98
C VAL A 80 11.99 0.94 -32.75
N SER A 81 12.71 -0.17 -32.95
CA SER A 81 13.12 -1.04 -31.85
C SER A 81 14.01 -0.30 -30.83
N GLN A 82 14.94 0.54 -31.29
CA GLN A 82 15.79 1.35 -30.41
C GLN A 82 14.97 2.40 -29.65
N ALA A 83 14.00 3.05 -30.31
CA ALA A 83 13.08 3.98 -29.66
C ALA A 83 12.32 3.29 -28.51
N GLN A 84 11.70 2.13 -28.76
CA GLN A 84 11.05 1.33 -27.70
C GLN A 84 12.00 0.98 -26.56
N GLY A 85 13.24 0.58 -26.85
CA GLY A 85 14.23 0.28 -25.82
C GLY A 85 14.59 1.48 -24.95
N ARG A 86 14.61 2.69 -25.52
CA ARG A 86 14.81 3.94 -24.75
C ARG A 86 13.61 4.26 -23.86
N VAL A 87 12.38 4.08 -24.35
CA VAL A 87 11.18 4.30 -23.53
C VAL A 87 11.11 3.30 -22.38
N GLU A 88 11.38 2.03 -22.66
CA GLU A 88 11.47 1.00 -21.61
C GLU A 88 12.54 1.33 -20.59
N GLY A 89 13.72 1.80 -21.03
CA GLY A 89 14.79 2.27 -20.14
C GLY A 89 14.37 3.46 -19.29
N ALA A 90 13.80 4.51 -19.90
CA ALA A 90 13.33 5.69 -19.17
C ALA A 90 12.24 5.35 -18.14
N ASN A 91 11.28 4.51 -18.51
CA ASN A 91 10.24 4.01 -17.60
C ASN A 91 10.82 3.13 -16.48
N PHE A 92 11.84 2.34 -16.78
CA PHE A 92 12.56 1.55 -15.78
C PHE A 92 13.30 2.45 -14.79
N ASP A 93 14.06 3.43 -15.28
CA ASP A 93 14.81 4.37 -14.45
C ASP A 93 13.89 5.21 -13.57
N ALA A 94 12.76 5.69 -14.11
CA ALA A 94 11.75 6.42 -13.33
C ALA A 94 11.18 5.57 -12.19
N ARG A 95 10.87 4.29 -12.45
CA ARG A 95 10.37 3.36 -11.42
C ARG A 95 11.44 3.01 -10.39
N LYS A 96 12.68 2.83 -10.84
CA LYS A 96 13.82 2.56 -9.95
C LYS A 96 14.03 3.75 -9.01
N HIS A 97 14.04 4.96 -9.55
CA HIS A 97 14.11 6.18 -8.74
C HIS A 97 12.96 6.24 -7.73
N LEU A 98 11.71 6.00 -8.13
CA LEU A 98 10.59 5.99 -7.19
C LEU A 98 10.80 4.96 -6.05
N LEU A 99 11.25 3.75 -6.39
CA LEU A 99 11.55 2.70 -5.42
C LEU A 99 12.67 3.11 -4.45
N ASP A 100 13.75 3.72 -4.96
CA ASP A 100 14.89 4.13 -4.14
C ASP A 100 14.49 5.16 -3.06
N TYR A 101 13.56 6.06 -3.38
CA TYR A 101 13.00 7.02 -2.40
C TYR A 101 12.01 6.36 -1.44
N ASP A 102 11.14 5.46 -1.94
CA ASP A 102 10.22 4.70 -1.10
C ASP A 102 10.96 3.80 -0.10
N ASP A 103 12.09 3.19 -0.49
CA ASP A 103 12.87 2.31 0.39
C ASP A 103 13.34 2.99 1.68
N VAL A 104 13.61 4.31 1.64
CA VAL A 104 13.95 5.11 2.82
C VAL A 104 12.73 5.25 3.74
N LEU A 105 11.59 5.66 3.18
CA LEU A 105 10.32 5.82 3.92
C LEU A 105 9.80 4.49 4.45
N ASN A 106 9.94 3.41 3.68
CA ASN A 106 9.46 2.08 4.03
C ASN A 106 10.13 1.56 5.31
N LYS A 107 11.44 1.80 5.48
CA LYS A 107 12.15 1.46 6.74
C LYS A 107 11.57 2.19 7.94
N GLN A 108 11.29 3.48 7.81
CA GLN A 108 10.70 4.31 8.86
C GLN A 108 9.26 3.86 9.17
N ARG A 109 8.48 3.58 8.13
CA ARG A 109 7.10 3.07 8.22
C ARG A 109 7.04 1.74 8.97
N LEU A 110 7.92 0.79 8.65
CA LEU A 110 7.99 -0.49 9.35
C LEU A 110 8.34 -0.32 10.83
N ALA A 111 9.29 0.56 11.16
CA ALA A 111 9.63 0.87 12.54
C ALA A 111 8.46 1.51 13.30
N LEU A 112 7.73 2.43 12.67
CA LEU A 112 6.55 3.06 13.24
C LEU A 112 5.42 2.04 13.47
N TYR A 113 5.16 1.17 12.49
CA TYR A 113 4.13 0.13 12.60
C TYR A 113 4.47 -0.86 13.71
N LYS A 114 5.74 -1.21 13.88
CA LYS A 114 6.20 -2.01 15.02
C LYS A 114 5.91 -1.30 16.33
N LYS A 115 6.26 -0.02 16.46
CA LYS A 115 5.99 0.79 17.66
C LYS A 115 4.50 0.91 17.96
N ARG A 116 3.67 1.11 16.93
CA ARG A 116 2.21 1.17 17.02
C ARG A 116 1.65 -0.15 17.55
N GLN A 117 2.15 -1.28 17.03
CA GLN A 117 1.76 -2.61 17.47
C GLN A 117 2.16 -2.86 18.92
N GLU A 118 3.39 -2.48 19.31
CA GLU A 118 3.86 -2.55 20.69
C GLU A 118 2.93 -1.78 21.65
N ILE A 119 2.52 -0.55 21.30
CA ILE A 119 1.60 0.26 22.14
C ILE A 119 0.22 -0.41 22.28
N LEU A 120 -0.29 -1.03 21.22
CA LEU A 120 -1.54 -1.77 21.25
C LEU A 120 -1.42 -3.02 22.15
N GLU A 121 -0.36 -3.79 21.96
CA GLU A 121 -0.08 -5.07 22.64
C GLU A 121 0.36 -4.93 24.09
N THR A 122 0.75 -3.73 24.56
CA THR A 122 1.14 -3.42 25.96
C THR A 122 -0.06 -3.51 26.93
N GLY A 123 -0.78 -4.63 26.90
CA GLY A 123 -1.83 -5.09 27.81
C GLY A 123 -1.64 -6.58 28.18
N GLY A 124 -0.56 -7.21 27.72
CA GLY A 124 -0.17 -8.57 28.11
C GLY A 124 1.34 -8.73 28.01
N MET A 125 2.03 -8.69 29.16
CA MET A 125 3.30 -9.36 29.45
C MET A 125 4.27 -9.59 28.25
N THR A 126 5.28 -8.74 28.03
CA THR A 126 6.60 -9.11 27.43
C THR A 126 7.54 -7.88 27.48
N ARG A 127 8.50 -7.83 28.41
CA ARG A 127 9.92 -8.23 28.29
C ARG A 127 10.67 -7.66 27.07
N HIS A 128 11.39 -6.58 27.35
CA HIS A 128 12.68 -6.16 26.76
C HIS A 128 12.76 -6.09 25.23
N THR A 129 12.74 -4.89 24.63
CA THR A 129 13.64 -4.52 23.50
C THR A 129 13.61 -3.05 23.07
N THR A 130 13.21 -2.12 23.94
CA THR A 130 13.65 -0.71 23.87
C THR A 130 13.76 -0.19 25.31
N PRO A 131 14.64 0.78 25.62
CA PRO A 131 14.56 1.49 26.89
C PRO A 131 13.14 2.03 27.00
N ASP A 132 12.42 1.57 28.02
CA ASP A 132 11.02 1.87 28.31
C ASP A 132 10.73 3.37 28.24
N VAL A 133 10.25 3.87 27.09
CA VAL A 133 9.58 5.18 27.05
C VAL A 133 8.16 5.05 27.64
N LEU A 134 7.63 3.82 27.65
CA LEU A 134 6.25 3.52 28.01
C LEU A 134 6.15 2.28 28.92
N GLY A 135 7.08 2.11 29.85
CA GLY A 135 7.04 1.09 30.92
C GLY A 135 5.84 1.22 31.89
N MET A 136 4.79 1.90 31.47
CA MET A 136 3.52 2.12 32.13
C MET A 136 2.48 1.19 31.55
N VAL A 137 1.69 0.57 32.42
CA VAL A 137 0.45 -0.09 32.03
C VAL A 137 -0.54 1.01 31.63
N LEU A 138 -0.62 1.28 30.32
CA LEU A 138 -1.54 2.29 29.80
C LEU A 138 -2.98 1.78 29.82
N SER A 139 -3.89 2.64 30.27
CA SER A 139 -5.33 2.42 30.10
C SER A 139 -5.71 2.47 28.60
N PRO A 140 -6.82 1.86 28.17
CA PRO A 140 -7.27 1.93 26.78
C PRO A 140 -7.43 3.36 26.24
N GLN A 141 -7.83 4.29 27.11
CA GLN A 141 -7.94 5.71 26.77
C GLN A 141 -6.56 6.36 26.57
N ALA A 142 -5.61 6.08 27.47
CA ALA A 142 -4.24 6.56 27.35
C ALA A 142 -3.55 6.02 26.09
N LYS A 143 -3.73 4.72 25.77
CA LYS A 143 -3.27 4.12 24.50
C LYS A 143 -3.79 4.87 23.28
N THR A 144 -5.07 5.23 23.30
CA THR A 144 -5.71 5.93 22.18
C THR A 144 -5.09 7.31 21.98
N GLN A 145 -4.86 8.06 23.07
CA GLN A 145 -4.20 9.37 23.00
C GLN A 145 -2.77 9.29 22.47
N VAL A 146 -1.98 8.31 22.96
CA VAL A 146 -0.60 8.10 22.50
C VAL A 146 -0.56 7.73 21.02
N LEU A 147 -1.44 6.84 20.57
CA LEU A 147 -1.55 6.45 19.16
C LEU A 147 -1.97 7.62 18.27
N GLN A 148 -2.93 8.42 18.71
CA GLN A 148 -3.37 9.62 17.98
C GLN A 148 -2.24 10.63 17.82
N MET A 149 -1.44 10.86 18.86
CA MET A 149 -0.29 11.76 18.77
C MET A 149 0.81 11.19 17.86
N LEU A 150 1.09 9.89 17.95
CA LEU A 150 2.05 9.24 17.07
C LEU A 150 1.65 9.36 15.60
N ASP A 151 0.36 9.16 15.30
CA ASP A 151 -0.20 9.30 13.96
C ASP A 151 -0.14 10.75 13.47
N PHE A 152 -0.43 11.71 14.34
CA PHE A 152 -0.34 13.14 14.02
C PHE A 152 1.10 13.55 13.66
N LEU A 153 2.09 13.15 14.46
CA LEU A 153 3.50 13.42 14.18
C LEU A 153 3.96 12.71 12.90
N TRP A 154 3.50 11.49 12.66
CA TRP A 154 3.79 10.76 11.43
C TRP A 154 3.23 11.46 10.19
N MET A 155 2.00 12.00 10.24
CA MET A 155 1.44 12.79 9.14
C MET A 155 2.31 14.01 8.84
N SER A 156 2.68 14.77 9.88
CA SER A 156 3.58 15.92 9.73
C SER A 156 4.95 15.52 9.15
N HIS A 157 5.48 14.36 9.55
CA HIS A 157 6.72 13.83 8.96
C HIS A 157 6.57 13.46 7.48
N LEU A 158 5.45 12.86 7.07
CA LEU A 158 5.19 12.57 5.65
C LEU A 158 5.17 13.85 4.81
N GLU A 159 4.52 14.90 5.30
CA GLU A 159 4.51 16.22 4.65
C GLU A 159 5.92 16.80 4.53
N ASN A 160 6.72 16.72 5.61
CA ASN A 160 8.10 17.19 5.60
C ASN A 160 8.99 16.39 4.63
N VAL A 161 8.77 15.07 4.53
CA VAL A 161 9.52 14.21 3.60
C VAL A 161 9.11 14.45 2.15
N GLU A 162 7.83 14.72 1.87
CA GLU A 162 7.36 15.12 0.55
C GLU A 162 8.01 16.44 0.10
N ALA A 163 7.97 17.47 0.97
CA ALA A 163 8.65 18.74 0.72
C ALA A 163 10.17 18.56 0.54
N LEU A 164 10.79 17.67 1.31
CA LEU A 164 12.20 17.32 1.18
C LEU A 164 12.50 16.71 -0.20
N ALA A 165 11.69 15.75 -0.67
CA ALA A 165 11.86 15.11 -1.96
C ALA A 165 11.85 16.12 -3.11
N ASP A 166 10.94 17.09 -3.07
CA ASP A 166 10.88 18.19 -4.04
C ASP A 166 12.11 19.11 -3.97
N SER A 167 12.57 19.44 -2.75
CA SER A 167 13.74 20.32 -2.54
C SER A 167 15.04 19.68 -3.03
N VAL A 168 15.21 18.38 -2.83
CA VAL A 168 16.40 17.62 -3.18
C VAL A 168 16.54 17.51 -4.71
N ARG A 169 15.41 17.44 -5.43
CA ARG A 169 15.39 17.48 -6.90
C ARG A 169 16.00 18.77 -7.45
N LEU A 170 15.82 19.89 -6.74
CA LEU A 170 16.41 21.19 -7.11
C LEU A 170 17.89 21.31 -6.71
N ARG A 171 18.41 20.47 -5.80
CA ARG A 171 19.81 20.50 -5.36
C ARG A 171 20.75 19.63 -6.20
N ALA A 172 20.22 18.80 -7.09
CA ALA A 172 20.97 18.01 -8.07
C ALA A 172 21.95 18.86 -8.93
N TYR A 173 21.72 20.17 -9.05
CA TYR A 173 22.63 21.10 -9.74
C TYR A 173 23.98 21.29 -9.02
N GLY A 174 24.08 20.98 -7.72
CA GLY A 174 25.27 21.18 -6.89
C GLY A 174 26.30 20.03 -6.91
N GLN A 175 26.19 19.09 -7.86
CA GLN A 175 27.04 17.88 -7.94
C GLN A 175 26.95 16.91 -6.75
N HIS A 176 25.97 17.09 -5.86
CA HIS A 176 25.64 16.10 -4.84
C HIS A 176 24.59 15.12 -5.35
N ASP A 177 24.71 13.85 -4.98
CA ASP A 177 23.73 12.82 -5.31
C ASP A 177 22.43 13.08 -4.53
N PRO A 178 21.30 13.36 -5.22
CA PRO A 178 20.03 13.67 -4.58
C PRO A 178 19.56 12.57 -3.63
N LEU A 179 19.77 11.29 -3.98
CA LEU A 179 19.31 10.17 -3.14
C LEU A 179 20.05 10.11 -1.81
N VAL A 180 21.34 10.47 -1.82
CA VAL A 180 22.17 10.49 -0.62
C VAL A 180 21.72 11.61 0.32
N GLU A 181 21.44 12.81 -0.21
CA GLU A 181 20.91 13.93 0.56
C GLU A 181 19.53 13.60 1.16
N TYR A 182 18.62 13.07 0.33
CA TYR A 182 17.29 12.64 0.76
C TYR A 182 17.36 11.62 1.90
N ARG A 183 18.24 10.61 1.78
CA ARG A 183 18.44 9.61 2.83
C ARG A 183 18.95 10.24 4.12
N ARG A 184 19.90 11.16 4.03
CA ARG A 184 20.50 11.82 5.19
C ARG A 184 19.49 12.73 5.90
N GLU A 185 18.86 13.64 5.17
CA GLU A 185 17.90 14.61 5.73
C GLU A 185 16.61 13.92 6.17
N GLY A 186 16.13 12.94 5.40
CA GLY A 186 14.98 12.13 5.79
C GLY A 186 15.21 11.36 7.08
N HIS A 187 16.46 10.93 7.36
CA HIS A 187 16.80 10.34 8.65
C HIS A 187 16.79 11.35 9.80
N LEU A 188 17.26 12.58 9.58
CA LEU A 188 17.22 13.64 10.58
C LEU A 188 15.78 14.04 10.93
N LEU A 189 14.91 14.20 9.93
CA LEU A 189 13.48 14.46 10.15
C LEU A 189 12.82 13.34 10.97
N TYR A 190 13.16 12.08 10.67
CA TYR A 190 12.64 10.96 11.43
C TYR A 190 13.13 10.93 12.88
N GLN A 191 14.41 11.24 13.12
CA GLN A 191 14.95 11.39 14.47
C GLN A 191 14.24 12.51 15.24
N GLN A 192 13.94 13.63 14.56
CA GLN A 192 13.19 14.74 15.14
C GLN A 192 11.77 14.31 15.53
N LEU A 193 11.05 13.59 14.66
CA LEU A 193 9.74 13.01 15.00
C LEU A 193 9.81 12.15 16.26
N LEU A 194 10.82 11.29 16.38
CA LEU A 194 10.97 10.41 17.54
C LEU A 194 11.23 11.22 18.81
N ALA A 195 12.10 12.23 18.74
CA ALA A 195 12.39 13.13 19.84
C ALA A 195 11.15 13.93 20.28
N ASP A 196 10.37 14.45 19.32
CA ASP A 196 9.14 15.19 19.60
C ASP A 196 8.08 14.29 20.25
N PHE A 197 7.98 13.04 19.78
CA PHE A 197 7.10 12.04 20.38
C PHE A 197 7.53 11.71 21.82
N GLU A 198 8.81 11.45 22.07
CA GLU A 198 9.35 11.16 23.41
C GLU A 198 9.14 12.33 24.37
N LYS A 199 9.40 13.54 23.91
CA LYS A 199 9.15 14.77 24.68
C LYS A 199 7.68 14.90 25.06
N TRP A 200 6.76 14.69 24.11
CA TRP A 200 5.34 14.74 24.37
C TRP A 200 4.88 13.67 25.38
N VAL A 201 5.43 12.46 25.30
CA VAL A 201 5.14 11.38 26.26
C VAL A 201 5.58 11.79 27.66
N GLU A 202 6.78 12.34 27.84
CA GLU A 202 7.27 12.76 29.16
C GLU A 202 6.45 13.93 29.73
N GLU A 203 6.07 14.90 28.90
CA GLU A 203 5.22 16.03 29.32
C GLU A 203 3.81 15.61 29.75
N ASN A 204 3.27 14.53 29.17
CA ASN A 204 1.91 14.05 29.45
C ASN A 204 1.86 12.82 30.34
N LYS A 205 3.00 12.31 30.79
CA LYS A 205 3.15 11.14 31.66
C LYS A 205 2.21 11.14 32.87
N SER A 206 2.20 12.23 33.63
CA SER A 206 1.33 12.38 34.80
C SER A 206 -0.16 12.31 34.46
N LYS A 207 -0.58 12.88 33.32
CA LYS A 207 -1.96 12.81 32.84
C LYS A 207 -2.32 11.40 32.36
N LEU A 208 -1.39 10.73 31.68
CA LEU A 208 -1.56 9.36 31.20
C LEU A 208 -1.69 8.36 32.36
N GLU A 209 -0.96 8.58 33.45
CA GLU A 209 -1.08 7.82 34.70
C GLU A 209 -2.42 8.07 35.42
N GLN A 210 -2.87 9.32 35.50
CA GLN A 210 -4.15 9.67 36.16
C GLN A 210 -5.36 9.03 35.47
N ILE A 211 -5.39 8.99 34.13
CA ILE A 211 -6.47 8.37 33.35
C ILE A 211 -6.57 6.85 33.60
N SER A 212 -5.50 6.21 34.10
CA SER A 212 -5.52 4.80 34.52
C SER A 212 -6.26 4.60 35.85
N ASN A 213 -6.14 5.55 36.79
CA ASN A 213 -6.67 5.42 38.14
C ASN A 213 -8.17 5.71 38.25
N ASP A 214 -8.74 6.56 37.38
CA ASP A 214 -10.15 6.95 37.44
C ASP A 214 -11.14 5.80 37.18
N LYS A 215 -10.71 4.69 36.54
CA LYS A 215 -11.56 3.51 36.34
C LYS A 215 -11.67 2.60 37.57
N LEU A 216 -10.73 2.67 38.52
CA LEU A 216 -10.80 1.86 39.75
C LEU A 216 -11.81 2.42 40.77
N LEU A 217 -12.19 3.69 40.66
CA LEU A 217 -13.13 4.33 41.58
C LEU A 217 -14.62 4.11 41.23
N ILE A 218 -14.95 3.81 39.96
CA ILE A 218 -16.34 3.63 39.51
C ILE A 218 -16.87 2.21 39.82
N SER A 219 -15.99 1.25 40.11
CA SER A 219 -16.37 -0.14 40.44
C SER A 219 -16.87 -0.35 41.87
N ASN A 220 -16.75 0.64 42.77
CA ASN A 220 -17.03 0.46 44.21
C ASN A 220 -18.27 1.19 44.73
N GLN A 221 -19.16 1.66 43.86
CA GLN A 221 -20.49 2.16 44.28
C GLN A 221 -21.57 1.16 43.89
N THR A 222 -21.84 0.21 44.77
CA THR A 222 -23.15 -0.45 44.81
C THR A 222 -24.16 0.53 45.41
N PRO A 223 -25.24 0.91 44.71
CA PRO A 223 -26.35 1.60 45.36
C PRO A 223 -27.06 0.60 46.26
N SER A 224 -27.01 0.83 47.58
CA SER A 224 -27.89 0.19 48.55
C SER A 224 -29.34 0.58 48.22
N VAL A 225 -30.13 -0.37 47.71
CA VAL A 225 -31.58 -0.20 47.53
C VAL A 225 -32.28 -0.81 48.75
N ASN A 226 -32.91 0.05 49.54
CA ASN A 226 -33.79 -0.33 50.64
C ASN A 226 -35.11 -0.88 50.09
N ASP A 227 -35.40 -2.13 50.44
CA ASP A 227 -36.67 -2.80 50.23
C ASP A 227 -37.79 -2.16 51.07
N LYS A 228 -38.95 -1.92 50.45
CA LYS A 228 -40.29 -2.11 51.04
C LYS A 228 -41.42 -2.04 50.00
N ASN A 229 -41.92 -3.24 49.68
CA ASN A 229 -43.31 -3.63 49.35
C ASN A 229 -43.96 -3.12 48.04
N ILE A 230 -44.25 -3.95 47.02
CA ILE A 230 -45.10 -5.17 46.89
C ILE A 230 -46.35 -4.83 46.02
N ARG A 231 -46.40 -5.30 44.74
CA ARG A 231 -47.34 -6.32 44.18
C ARG A 231 -47.36 -6.37 42.64
N ASN A 232 -47.06 -7.58 42.14
CA ASN A 232 -47.61 -8.31 40.97
C ASN A 232 -47.27 -7.74 39.58
N SER A 233 -46.79 -8.47 38.57
CA SER A 233 -46.80 -9.91 38.29
C SER A 233 -45.95 -10.22 37.04
N THR A 234 -45.44 -11.46 36.98
CA THR A 234 -45.12 -12.25 35.76
C THR A 234 -43.87 -11.96 34.89
N LEU A 235 -43.03 -13.01 34.81
CA LEU A 235 -42.29 -13.50 33.63
C LEU A 235 -41.04 -12.76 33.13
N GLY A 236 -39.91 -13.49 33.12
CA GLY A 236 -39.03 -13.50 31.95
C GLY A 236 -37.58 -13.08 32.18
N ILE A 237 -36.76 -14.06 32.58
CA ILE A 237 -35.29 -14.01 32.45
C ILE A 237 -34.94 -14.09 30.95
N SER A 238 -34.20 -13.11 30.42
CA SER A 238 -33.56 -13.22 29.10
C SER A 238 -32.03 -13.12 29.22
N ASN A 239 -31.43 -14.30 29.37
CA ASN A 239 -30.01 -14.54 29.14
C ASN A 239 -29.69 -14.43 27.64
N SER A 240 -28.57 -13.78 27.34
CA SER A 240 -27.94 -13.75 26.02
C SER A 240 -27.70 -15.17 25.49
N SER A 241 -28.25 -15.45 24.32
CA SER A 241 -28.29 -16.75 23.65
C SER A 241 -26.93 -17.16 23.09
N GLN A 242 -26.22 -18.02 23.85
CA GLN A 242 -25.13 -18.82 23.30
C GLN A 242 -25.76 -19.95 22.45
N LYS A 243 -25.62 -19.88 21.12
CA LYS A 243 -26.15 -20.90 20.20
C LYS A 243 -25.37 -22.21 20.38
N THR A 244 -25.96 -23.21 21.03
CA THR A 244 -25.42 -24.57 21.12
C THR A 244 -25.27 -25.19 19.73
N GLY A 245 -24.08 -25.71 19.42
CA GLY A 245 -23.75 -26.31 18.13
C GLY A 245 -24.39 -27.69 17.93
N ARG A 246 -24.56 -28.09 16.67
CA ARG A 246 -25.33 -29.31 16.27
C ARG A 246 -24.82 -30.62 16.91
N ASN A 247 -23.54 -30.70 17.26
CA ASN A 247 -22.92 -31.88 17.87
C ASN A 247 -22.63 -31.72 19.38
N ASP A 248 -22.94 -30.56 19.98
CA ASP A 248 -22.69 -30.29 21.41
C ASP A 248 -23.68 -31.05 22.30
N PRO A 249 -23.35 -31.24 23.60
CA PRO A 249 -24.28 -31.79 24.58
C PRO A 249 -25.58 -30.98 24.61
N CYS A 250 -26.72 -31.66 24.55
CA CYS A 250 -28.01 -30.98 24.52
C CYS A 250 -28.28 -30.30 25.88
N PRO A 251 -28.64 -28.99 25.91
CA PRO A 251 -28.82 -28.24 27.15
C PRO A 251 -30.03 -28.67 27.97
N CYS A 252 -30.88 -29.57 27.44
CA CYS A 252 -32.00 -30.17 28.18
C CYS A 252 -31.59 -31.25 29.19
N GLY A 253 -30.28 -31.51 29.37
CA GLY A 253 -29.77 -32.46 30.35
C GLY A 253 -29.97 -33.95 29.99
N SER A 254 -30.35 -34.27 28.75
CA SER A 254 -30.65 -35.65 28.31
C SER A 254 -29.42 -36.54 28.07
N GLY A 255 -28.20 -35.98 28.19
CA GLY A 255 -26.94 -36.69 27.93
C GLY A 255 -26.67 -37.02 26.44
N LYS A 256 -27.57 -36.65 25.51
CA LYS A 256 -27.44 -36.87 24.06
C LYS A 256 -26.92 -35.61 23.35
N LYS A 257 -26.31 -35.76 22.16
CA LYS A 257 -25.92 -34.63 21.29
C LYS A 257 -27.14 -33.87 20.77
N TYR A 258 -27.05 -32.54 20.61
CA TYR A 258 -28.16 -31.65 20.25
C TYR A 258 -28.99 -32.15 19.06
N LYS A 259 -28.34 -32.55 17.94
CA LYS A 259 -29.03 -33.10 16.75
C LYS A 259 -29.88 -34.35 16.99
N LYS A 260 -29.58 -35.15 18.02
CA LYS A 260 -30.32 -36.38 18.34
C LYS A 260 -31.42 -36.15 19.38
N CYS A 261 -31.58 -34.92 19.85
CA CYS A 261 -32.58 -34.57 20.86
C CYS A 261 -33.51 -33.46 20.38
N HIS A 262 -32.96 -32.29 20.05
CA HIS A 262 -33.73 -31.08 19.69
C HIS A 262 -33.33 -30.48 18.34
N GLY A 263 -32.34 -31.03 17.64
CA GLY A 263 -31.82 -30.51 16.37
C GLY A 263 -32.24 -31.30 15.13
N ALA A 264 -33.56 -31.44 14.92
CA ALA A 264 -34.11 -31.87 13.64
C ALA A 264 -33.69 -30.90 12.52
#